data_AF-G3CJT5-F1
#
_entry.id   AF-G3CJT5-F1
#
_cell.length_a   1.000
_cell.length_b   1.000
_cell.length_c   1.000
_cell.angle_alpha   90.00
_cell.angle_beta   90.00
_cell.angle_gamma   90.00
#
_symmetry.space_group_name_H-M   'P 1'
#
loop_
_entity.id
_entity.type
_entity.pdbx_description
1 polymer ?
#
loop_
_entity_poly.entity_id
_entity_poly.type
_entity_poly.pdbx_seq_one_letter_code
_entity_poly.pdbx_strand_id
1 'polypeptide(L)'
;MSRLLVSNTLRALSARSYCSHLVDTHKMGTSEIVGYGINGLPNYTDRLDFPLPGVRFSPDTPDMKQLSEKEKGDWKALSLAEKKALYRASFCQTLAETDAPNGEWKSIMGSSLVFMSLAVWLYLFFKLFAYNPTLPETFKEANQQAQLSSMIDLKINPITGLTSQWDYEKDEWKK
;
A
#
# COMPACT_ATOMS: atom_id res chain seq x y z
N MET A 1 -21.99 -15.42 10.24
CA MET A 1 -20.92 -15.30 9.20
C MET A 1 -20.09 -14.02 9.32
N SER A 2 -20.61 -12.93 9.89
CA SER A 2 -19.90 -11.64 9.94
C SER A 2 -18.75 -11.52 10.96
N ARG A 3 -18.69 -12.40 11.98
CA ARG A 3 -17.61 -12.37 12.99
C ARG A 3 -16.27 -12.96 12.51
N LEU A 4 -16.28 -13.84 11.50
CA LEU A 4 -15.08 -14.48 10.97
C LEU A 4 -14.30 -13.62 9.96
N LEU A 5 -14.99 -12.70 9.28
CA LEU A 5 -14.34 -11.80 8.32
C LEU A 5 -13.52 -10.70 9.01
N VAL A 6 -14.02 -10.16 10.12
CA VAL A 6 -13.35 -9.08 10.87
C VAL A 6 -12.10 -9.59 11.60
N SER A 7 -12.10 -10.85 12.06
CA SER A 7 -10.94 -11.44 12.75
C SER A 7 -9.75 -11.70 11.82
N ASN A 8 -10.00 -11.99 10.55
CA ASN A 8 -8.93 -12.26 9.58
C ASN A 8 -8.30 -10.96 9.03
N THR A 9 -9.06 -9.87 8.91
CA THR A 9 -8.53 -8.58 8.45
C THR A 9 -7.68 -7.87 9.50
N LEU A 10 -8.00 -8.03 10.79
CA LEU A 10 -7.20 -7.42 11.87
C LEU A 10 -5.86 -8.12 12.11
N ARG A 11 -5.75 -9.43 11.83
CA ARG A 11 -4.45 -10.15 11.86
C ARG A 11 -3.52 -9.74 10.72
N ALA A 12 -4.06 -9.33 9.57
CA ALA A 12 -3.25 -8.89 8.43
C ALA A 12 -2.58 -7.52 8.67
N LEU A 13 -3.12 -6.70 9.57
CA LEU A 13 -2.59 -5.38 9.89
C LEU A 13 -1.53 -5.37 11.00
N SER A 14 -1.38 -6.46 11.78
CA SER A 14 -0.58 -6.45 13.01
C SER A 14 0.81 -7.10 12.91
N ALA A 15 1.37 -7.35 11.73
CA ALA A 15 2.70 -7.97 11.65
C ALA A 15 3.49 -7.60 10.39
N ARG A 16 3.82 -6.32 10.24
CA ARG A 16 5.03 -5.90 9.51
C ARG A 16 5.83 -4.93 10.37
N SER A 17 6.35 -5.44 11.48
CA SER A 17 7.38 -4.73 12.23
C SER A 17 8.70 -4.86 11.47
N TYR A 18 8.96 -3.90 10.58
CA TYR A 18 10.29 -3.68 10.00
C TYR A 18 11.06 -2.75 10.94
N CYS A 19 11.62 -3.25 12.04
CA CYS A 19 12.79 -2.64 12.70
C CYS A 19 13.26 -3.50 13.90
N SER A 20 14.44 -4.12 13.79
CA SER A 20 15.55 -3.96 14.76
C SER A 20 16.72 -4.90 14.43
N HIS A 21 17.90 -4.29 14.48
CA HIS A 21 19.23 -4.76 14.07
C HIS A 21 19.89 -5.70 15.10
N LEU A 22 19.21 -6.75 15.54
CA LEU A 22 19.83 -7.79 16.37
C LEU A 22 19.51 -9.16 15.77
N VAL A 23 20.57 -9.91 15.44
CA VAL A 23 20.48 -11.30 15.02
C VAL A 23 19.93 -12.10 16.19
N ASP A 24 18.62 -12.32 16.21
CA ASP A 24 18.04 -13.31 17.11
C ASP A 24 18.44 -14.70 16.58
N THR A 25 19.61 -15.18 16.99
CA THR A 25 20.01 -16.59 16.81
C THR A 25 18.96 -17.56 17.34
N HIS A 26 18.19 -17.12 18.35
CA HIS A 26 17.04 -17.83 18.89
C HIS A 26 15.88 -18.02 17.88
N LYS A 27 15.74 -17.14 16.86
CA LYS A 27 14.71 -17.27 15.82
C LYS A 27 15.11 -18.21 14.68
N MET A 28 16.41 -18.45 14.47
CA MET A 28 16.93 -19.23 13.34
C MET A 28 16.88 -20.75 13.57
N GLY A 29 16.65 -21.19 14.80
CA GLY A 29 16.55 -22.61 15.14
C GLY A 29 17.82 -23.38 14.82
N THR A 30 17.67 -24.62 14.34
CA THR A 30 18.76 -25.52 13.95
C THR A 30 19.05 -25.48 12.44
N SER A 31 18.74 -24.38 11.77
CA SER A 31 18.90 -24.26 10.31
C SER A 31 20.35 -23.96 9.95
N GLU A 32 20.86 -24.61 8.91
CA GLU A 32 22.23 -24.45 8.44
C GLU A 32 22.51 -23.03 7.88
N ILE A 33 23.65 -22.46 8.29
CA ILE A 33 24.19 -21.20 7.77
C ILE A 33 25.01 -21.51 6.53
N VAL A 34 24.58 -20.98 5.37
CA VAL A 34 25.17 -21.27 4.06
C VAL A 34 26.06 -20.14 3.56
N GLY A 35 25.85 -18.92 4.04
CA GLY A 35 26.59 -17.76 3.56
C GLY A 35 26.53 -16.55 4.48
N TYR A 36 27.09 -15.45 4.00
CA TYR A 36 27.21 -14.20 4.75
C TYR A 36 25.86 -13.51 5.00
N GLY A 37 24.88 -13.72 4.11
CA GLY A 37 23.54 -13.13 4.19
C GLY A 37 23.54 -11.61 3.97
N ILE A 38 22.41 -10.97 4.30
CA ILE A 38 22.22 -9.53 4.11
C ILE A 38 22.81 -8.79 5.31
N ASN A 39 23.67 -7.79 5.05
CA ASN A 39 24.33 -6.96 6.08
C ASN A 39 25.18 -7.76 7.09
N GLY A 40 25.74 -8.90 6.66
CA GLY A 40 26.56 -9.78 7.52
C GLY A 40 25.76 -10.56 8.55
N LEU A 41 24.43 -10.60 8.38
CA LEU A 41 23.55 -11.39 9.21
C LEU A 41 23.08 -12.61 8.43
N PRO A 42 23.16 -13.82 9.01
CA PRO A 42 22.70 -15.05 8.37
C PRO A 42 21.16 -15.12 8.44
N ASN A 43 20.45 -14.21 7.77
CA ASN A 43 19.00 -14.20 7.75
C ASN A 43 18.43 -14.91 6.51
N TYR A 44 17.23 -15.46 6.68
CA TYR A 44 16.44 -15.98 5.58
C TYR A 44 15.51 -14.89 5.02
N THR A 45 15.50 -14.67 3.71
CA THR A 45 14.51 -13.82 3.05
C THR A 45 14.36 -14.23 1.59
N ASP A 46 13.11 -14.43 1.12
CA ASP A 46 12.81 -14.62 -0.29
C ASP A 46 12.71 -13.27 -1.00
N ARG A 47 13.73 -12.93 -1.82
CA ARG A 47 13.70 -11.72 -2.65
C ARG A 47 14.27 -11.99 -4.03
N LEU A 48 13.75 -11.28 -5.03
CA LEU A 48 14.21 -11.38 -6.42
C LEU A 48 15.62 -10.79 -6.60
N ASP A 49 15.97 -9.75 -5.85
CA ASP A 49 17.28 -9.09 -5.88
C ASP A 49 18.36 -9.82 -5.07
N PHE A 50 17.94 -10.71 -4.16
CA PHE A 50 18.84 -11.51 -3.33
C PHE A 50 18.40 -12.98 -3.33
N PRO A 51 18.64 -13.71 -4.43
CA PRO A 51 18.10 -15.06 -4.63
C PRO A 51 18.74 -16.14 -3.75
N LEU A 52 19.86 -15.84 -3.07
CA LEU A 52 20.62 -16.78 -2.26
C LEU A 52 20.72 -16.28 -0.81
N PRO A 53 19.77 -16.64 0.08
CA PRO A 53 19.78 -16.23 1.47
C PRO A 53 20.98 -16.81 2.23
N GLY A 54 21.35 -16.19 3.35
CA GLY A 54 22.51 -16.62 4.16
C GLY A 54 22.28 -17.90 4.96
N VAL A 55 21.02 -18.36 5.07
CA VAL A 55 20.58 -19.52 5.85
C VAL A 55 19.57 -20.32 5.03
N ARG A 56 19.49 -21.64 5.24
CA ARG A 56 18.44 -22.50 4.67
C ARG A 56 17.08 -22.26 5.33
N PHE A 57 16.00 -22.41 4.58
CA PHE A 57 14.65 -22.22 5.13
C PHE A 57 14.29 -23.23 6.23
N SER A 58 14.61 -24.51 6.00
CA SER A 58 14.23 -25.61 6.90
C SER A 58 15.30 -25.88 7.96
N PRO A 59 14.90 -26.26 9.19
CA PRO A 59 15.83 -26.74 10.20
C PRO A 59 16.49 -28.07 9.80
N ASP A 60 17.68 -28.33 10.37
CA ASP A 60 18.43 -29.57 10.16
C ASP A 60 17.78 -30.78 10.84
N THR A 61 16.85 -31.43 10.14
CA THR A 61 16.29 -32.72 10.55
C THR A 61 17.22 -33.89 10.16
N PRO A 62 17.18 -35.04 10.85
CA PRO A 62 18.04 -36.18 10.53
C PRO A 62 17.89 -36.66 9.08
N ASP A 63 16.69 -36.63 8.53
CA ASP A 63 16.42 -37.00 7.14
C ASP A 63 17.07 -36.00 6.16
N MET A 64 17.07 -34.71 6.50
CA MET A 64 17.75 -33.69 5.69
C MET A 64 19.27 -33.78 5.78
N LYS A 65 19.83 -34.24 6.91
CA LYS A 65 21.27 -34.53 7.00
C LYS A 65 21.69 -35.65 6.07
N GLN A 66 20.92 -36.75 6.03
CA GLN A 66 21.18 -37.85 5.08
C GLN A 66 21.05 -37.40 3.62
N LEU A 67 20.08 -36.53 3.33
CA LEU A 67 19.88 -35.99 1.98
C LEU A 67 20.99 -35.00 1.58
N SER A 68 21.48 -34.20 2.54
CA SER A 68 22.62 -33.28 2.37
C SER A 68 23.94 -34.04 2.15
N GLU A 69 24.11 -35.23 2.74
CA GLU A 69 25.24 -36.10 2.43
C GLU A 69 25.19 -36.63 0.99
N LYS A 70 24.00 -37.00 0.49
CA LYS A 70 23.80 -37.37 -0.91
C LYS A 70 23.99 -36.18 -1.86
N GLU A 71 23.61 -34.97 -1.44
CA GLU A 71 23.78 -33.72 -2.21
C GLU A 71 25.24 -33.46 -2.58
N LYS A 72 26.20 -33.89 -1.74
CA LYS A 72 27.65 -33.77 -2.00
C LYS A 72 28.15 -34.68 -3.13
N GLY A 73 27.38 -35.68 -3.55
CA GLY A 73 27.70 -36.64 -4.61
C GLY A 73 27.22 -36.22 -6.00
N ASP A 74 27.06 -37.19 -6.91
CA ASP A 74 26.54 -36.93 -8.27
C ASP A 74 25.02 -36.69 -8.27
N TRP A 75 24.60 -35.53 -8.76
CA TRP A 75 23.20 -35.12 -8.85
C TRP A 75 22.39 -35.91 -9.90
N LYS A 76 23.04 -36.70 -10.76
CA LYS A 76 22.35 -37.65 -11.64
C LYS A 76 21.76 -38.85 -10.87
N ALA A 77 22.33 -39.18 -9.71
CA ALA A 77 21.83 -40.26 -8.86
C ALA A 77 20.63 -39.84 -7.99
N LEU A 78 20.36 -38.53 -7.88
CA LEU A 78 19.22 -37.99 -7.13
C LEU A 78 17.93 -38.09 -7.94
N SER A 79 16.89 -38.64 -7.31
CA SER A 79 15.54 -38.65 -7.84
C SER A 79 14.95 -37.23 -7.93
N LEU A 80 13.93 -37.06 -8.77
CA LEU A 80 13.25 -35.77 -8.91
C LEU A 80 12.57 -35.32 -7.60
N ALA A 81 12.08 -36.27 -6.80
CA ALA A 81 11.50 -35.99 -5.49
C ALA A 81 12.55 -35.49 -4.50
N GLU A 82 13.73 -36.12 -4.45
CA GLU A 82 14.85 -35.68 -3.62
C GLU A 82 15.33 -34.27 -3.99
N LYS A 83 15.41 -33.95 -5.30
CA LYS A 83 15.75 -32.59 -5.76
C LYS A 83 14.73 -31.54 -5.30
N LYS A 84 13.43 -31.85 -5.39
CA LYS A 84 12.37 -30.97 -4.90
C LYS A 84 12.42 -30.80 -3.38
N ALA A 85 12.73 -31.87 -2.64
CA ALA A 85 12.89 -31.82 -1.19
C ALA A 85 14.07 -30.93 -0.79
N LEU A 86 15.25 -31.09 -1.43
CA LEU A 86 16.40 -30.22 -1.25
C LEU A 86 16.08 -28.75 -1.56
N TYR A 87 15.33 -28.50 -2.64
CA TYR A 87 14.90 -27.16 -3.01
C TYR A 87 14.00 -26.55 -1.94
N ARG A 88 12.98 -27.28 -1.45
CA ARG A 88 12.05 -26.79 -0.42
C ARG A 88 12.69 -26.70 0.98
N ALA A 89 13.76 -27.46 1.23
CA ALA A 89 14.55 -27.32 2.44
C ALA A 89 15.42 -26.06 2.41
N SER A 90 15.95 -25.72 1.23
CA SER A 90 16.77 -24.52 1.04
C SER A 90 15.93 -23.25 0.94
N PHE A 91 14.80 -23.31 0.22
CA PHE A 91 13.94 -22.17 -0.10
C PHE A 91 12.48 -22.40 0.29
N CYS A 92 11.86 -21.40 0.91
CA CYS A 92 10.43 -21.40 1.24
C CYS A 92 9.57 -21.25 -0.01
N GLN A 93 9.86 -20.24 -0.82
CA GLN A 93 9.11 -19.89 -2.02
C GLN A 93 9.97 -20.03 -3.28
N THR A 94 9.32 -20.39 -4.38
CA THR A 94 9.94 -20.25 -5.72
C THR A 94 9.88 -18.80 -6.18
N LEU A 95 10.76 -18.41 -7.12
CA LEU A 95 10.72 -17.05 -7.69
C LEU A 95 9.36 -16.71 -8.33
N ALA A 96 8.68 -17.71 -8.91
CA ALA A 96 7.33 -17.53 -9.46
C ALA A 96 6.26 -17.34 -8.38
N GLU A 97 6.42 -17.93 -7.20
CA GLU A 97 5.53 -17.71 -6.05
C GLU A 97 5.78 -16.34 -5.42
N THR A 98 7.03 -15.87 -5.37
CA THR A 98 7.39 -14.53 -4.86
C THR A 98 6.93 -13.41 -5.80
N ASP A 99 6.98 -13.62 -7.12
CA ASP A 99 6.54 -12.63 -8.13
C ASP A 99 5.02 -12.69 -8.40
N ALA A 100 4.30 -13.62 -7.76
CA ALA A 100 2.87 -13.79 -8.01
C ALA A 100 2.08 -12.52 -7.62
N PRO A 101 1.23 -11.98 -8.52
CA PRO A 101 0.51 -10.75 -8.25
C PRO A 101 -0.50 -10.92 -7.12
N ASN A 102 -0.47 -10.02 -6.15
CA ASN A 102 -1.41 -10.01 -5.03
C ASN A 102 -2.65 -9.13 -5.35
N GLY A 103 -3.81 -9.54 -4.82
CA GLY A 103 -5.07 -8.83 -4.99
C GLY A 103 -5.24 -7.60 -4.08
N GLU A 104 -4.20 -7.20 -3.35
CA GLU A 104 -4.28 -6.20 -2.27
C GLU A 104 -4.76 -4.83 -2.77
N TRP A 105 -4.36 -4.44 -3.98
CA TRP A 105 -4.77 -3.16 -4.58
C TRP A 105 -6.30 -2.99 -4.63
N LYS A 106 -7.06 -4.08 -4.81
CA LYS A 106 -8.53 -4.06 -4.83
C LYS A 106 -9.09 -3.69 -3.46
N SER A 107 -8.50 -4.24 -2.40
CA SER A 107 -8.88 -3.94 -1.02
C SER A 107 -8.56 -2.48 -0.68
N ILE A 108 -7.36 -2.02 -1.05
CA ILE A 108 -6.92 -0.63 -0.84
C ILE A 108 -7.89 0.34 -1.52
N MET A 109 -8.15 0.13 -2.82
CA MET A 109 -9.09 0.96 -3.59
C MET A 109 -10.50 0.95 -2.99
N GLY A 110 -11.01 -0.22 -2.60
CA GLY A 110 -12.32 -0.36 -1.97
C GLY A 110 -12.42 0.41 -0.65
N SER A 111 -11.43 0.24 0.24
CA SER A 111 -11.38 0.94 1.52
C SER A 111 -11.27 2.46 1.33
N SER A 112 -10.42 2.94 0.43
CA SER A 112 -10.28 4.37 0.13
C SER A 112 -11.61 5.01 -0.29
N LEU A 113 -12.38 4.36 -1.18
CA LEU A 113 -13.67 4.86 -1.61
C LEU A 113 -14.71 4.89 -0.48
N VAL A 114 -14.70 3.91 0.40
CA VAL A 114 -15.57 3.88 1.59
C VAL A 114 -15.26 5.07 2.51
N PHE A 115 -14.00 5.34 2.80
CA PHE A 115 -13.62 6.47 3.65
C PHE A 115 -13.93 7.83 3.01
N MET A 116 -13.74 7.99 1.69
CA MET A 116 -14.14 9.20 0.98
C MET A 116 -15.66 9.42 1.05
N SER A 117 -16.44 8.37 0.85
CA SER A 117 -17.91 8.44 0.97
C SER A 117 -18.32 8.84 2.39
N LEU A 118 -17.73 8.22 3.41
CA LEU A 118 -17.99 8.56 4.81
C LEU A 118 -17.65 10.02 5.14
N ALA A 119 -16.57 10.57 4.57
CA ALA A 119 -16.22 11.97 4.74
C ALA A 119 -17.28 12.92 4.15
N VAL A 120 -17.83 12.61 2.97
CA VAL A 120 -18.93 13.37 2.36
C VAL A 120 -20.19 13.30 3.23
N TRP A 121 -20.54 12.11 3.73
CA TRP A 121 -21.67 11.94 4.65
C TRP A 121 -21.51 12.73 5.93
N LEU A 122 -20.31 12.75 6.51
CA LEU A 122 -20.01 13.52 7.70
C LEU A 122 -20.13 15.04 7.43
N TYR A 123 -19.64 15.51 6.29
CA TYR A 123 -19.82 16.91 5.88
C TYR A 123 -21.31 17.28 5.76
N LEU A 124 -22.10 16.44 5.09
CA LEU A 124 -23.55 16.66 4.95
C LEU A 124 -24.25 16.68 6.31
N PHE A 125 -23.87 15.79 7.23
CA PHE A 125 -24.39 15.80 8.60
C PHE A 125 -24.16 17.14 9.30
N PHE A 126 -22.92 17.65 9.28
CA PHE A 126 -22.63 18.97 9.87
C PHE A 126 -23.35 20.10 9.14
N LYS A 127 -23.45 20.04 7.81
CA LYS A 127 -24.13 21.08 7.01
C LYS A 127 -25.63 21.16 7.29
N LEU A 128 -26.29 20.03 7.56
CA LEU A 128 -27.73 19.96 7.80
C LEU A 128 -28.09 20.23 9.26
N PHE A 129 -27.29 19.74 10.22
CA PHE A 129 -27.67 19.75 11.64
C PHE A 129 -26.86 20.73 12.51
N ALA A 130 -25.64 21.09 12.13
CA ALA A 130 -24.74 21.89 12.99
C ALA A 130 -24.50 23.31 12.48
N TYR A 131 -24.43 23.51 11.16
CA TYR A 131 -24.21 24.82 10.57
C TYR A 131 -25.49 25.64 10.48
N ASN A 132 -25.34 26.96 10.65
CA ASN A 132 -26.47 27.89 10.58
C ASN A 132 -27.22 27.69 9.25
N PRO A 133 -28.54 27.43 9.28
CA PRO A 133 -29.32 27.23 8.07
C PRO A 133 -29.39 28.48 7.20
N THR A 134 -29.20 29.68 7.76
CA THR A 134 -29.24 30.93 7.00
C THR A 134 -27.84 31.35 6.55
N LEU A 135 -27.70 31.53 5.23
CA LEU A 135 -26.54 32.21 4.66
C LEU A 135 -26.67 33.72 4.91
N PRO A 136 -25.55 34.47 4.95
CA PRO A 136 -25.59 35.93 5.01
C PRO A 136 -26.40 36.52 3.86
N GLU A 137 -27.04 37.66 4.08
CA GLU A 137 -27.90 38.29 3.07
C GLU A 137 -27.17 38.64 1.77
N THR A 138 -25.85 38.83 1.83
CA THR A 138 -24.99 39.07 0.66
C THR A 138 -24.96 37.90 -0.31
N PHE A 139 -25.31 36.68 0.12
CA PHE A 139 -25.41 35.49 -0.74
C PHE A 139 -26.76 35.37 -1.48
N LYS A 140 -27.71 36.29 -1.26
CA LYS A 140 -28.93 36.37 -2.08
C LYS A 140 -28.53 36.75 -3.51
N GLU A 141 -29.13 36.10 -4.51
CA GLU A 141 -28.75 36.27 -5.92
C GLU A 141 -28.81 37.74 -6.38
N ALA A 142 -29.85 38.48 -6.01
CA ALA A 142 -29.96 39.91 -6.35
C ALA A 142 -28.81 40.75 -5.77
N ASN A 143 -28.37 40.45 -4.55
CA ASN A 143 -27.26 41.15 -3.91
C ASN A 143 -25.92 40.76 -4.54
N GLN A 144 -25.75 39.49 -4.93
CA GLN A 144 -24.56 39.03 -5.66
C GLN A 144 -24.48 39.67 -7.05
N GLN A 145 -25.59 39.79 -7.76
CA GLN A 145 -25.66 40.46 -9.06
C GLN A 145 -25.38 41.96 -8.93
N ALA A 146 -26.00 42.64 -7.96
CA ALA A 146 -25.74 44.05 -7.70
C ALA A 146 -24.27 44.30 -7.31
N GLN A 147 -23.71 43.41 -6.49
CA GLN A 147 -22.28 43.45 -6.15
C GLN A 147 -21.43 43.25 -7.41
N LEU A 148 -21.73 42.26 -8.25
CA LEU A 148 -21.01 41.98 -9.49
C LEU A 148 -21.05 43.18 -10.44
N SER A 149 -22.22 43.79 -10.65
CA SER A 149 -22.36 45.03 -11.44
C SER A 149 -21.48 46.15 -10.88
N SER A 150 -21.52 46.37 -9.56
CA SER A 150 -20.66 47.37 -8.92
C SER A 150 -19.17 47.06 -9.10
N MET A 151 -18.76 45.79 -9.05
CA MET A 151 -17.37 45.39 -9.30
C MET A 151 -16.94 45.66 -10.75
N ILE A 152 -17.86 45.50 -11.70
CA ILE A 152 -17.65 45.81 -13.13
C ILE A 152 -17.51 47.32 -13.33
N ASP A 153 -18.39 48.12 -12.74
CA ASP A 153 -18.36 49.57 -12.81
C ASP A 153 -17.06 50.15 -12.22
N LEU A 154 -16.62 49.58 -11.10
CA LEU A 154 -15.36 49.94 -10.43
C LEU A 154 -14.11 49.36 -11.10
N LYS A 155 -14.27 48.58 -12.19
CA LYS A 155 -13.17 47.97 -12.95
C LYS A 155 -12.21 47.18 -12.08
N ILE A 156 -12.73 46.31 -11.20
CA ILE A 156 -11.91 45.51 -10.30
C ILE A 156 -11.10 44.47 -11.09
N ASN A 157 -9.77 44.52 -10.95
CA ASN A 157 -8.81 43.66 -11.64
C ASN A 157 -8.96 43.67 -13.18
N PRO A 158 -8.74 44.81 -13.85
CA PRO A 158 -9.13 45.00 -15.25
C PRO A 158 -8.14 44.44 -16.28
N ILE A 159 -6.95 44.00 -15.87
CA ILE A 159 -5.90 43.53 -16.78
C ILE A 159 -5.98 42.01 -16.98
N THR A 160 -6.07 41.24 -15.89
CA THR A 160 -6.02 39.76 -15.92
C THR A 160 -7.16 39.08 -15.18
N GLY A 161 -7.98 39.85 -14.44
CA GLY A 161 -9.00 39.32 -13.53
C GLY A 161 -10.42 39.47 -14.06
N LEU A 162 -11.38 39.49 -13.14
CA LEU A 162 -12.81 39.49 -13.42
C LEU A 162 -13.23 40.49 -14.51
N THR A 163 -12.95 41.78 -14.33
CA THR A 163 -13.41 42.81 -15.25
C THR A 163 -12.65 42.87 -16.57
N SER A 164 -11.49 42.22 -16.67
CA SER A 164 -10.79 42.07 -17.96
C SER A 164 -11.60 41.25 -18.97
N GLN A 165 -12.49 40.38 -18.48
CA GLN A 165 -13.36 39.52 -19.29
C GLN A 165 -14.72 40.16 -19.63
N TRP A 166 -15.01 41.37 -19.12
CA TRP A 166 -16.23 42.09 -19.47
C TRP A 166 -15.99 42.98 -20.70
N ASP A 167 -16.90 42.94 -21.67
CA ASP A 167 -16.92 43.84 -22.82
C ASP A 167 -17.80 45.06 -22.47
N TYR A 168 -17.14 46.17 -22.12
CA TYR A 168 -17.81 47.43 -21.75
C TYR A 168 -18.47 48.14 -22.94
N GLU A 169 -18.18 47.77 -24.19
CA GLU A 169 -18.83 48.37 -25.35
C GLU A 169 -20.17 47.70 -25.65
N LYS A 170 -20.33 46.44 -25.26
CA LYS A 170 -21.50 45.61 -25.58
C LYS A 170 -22.30 45.20 -24.34
N ASP A 171 -21.85 45.59 -23.16
CA ASP A 171 -22.42 45.18 -21.86
C ASP A 171 -22.65 43.66 -21.75
N GLU A 172 -21.66 42.88 -22.19
CA GLU A 172 -21.68 41.42 -22.11
C GLU A 172 -20.32 40.81 -21.73
N TRP A 173 -20.32 39.56 -21.27
CA TRP A 173 -19.09 38.81 -21.05
C TRP A 173 -18.44 38.45 -22.40
N LYS A 174 -17.12 38.68 -22.50
CA LYS A 174 -16.32 38.25 -23.64
C LYS A 174 -16.42 36.72 -23.77
N LYS A 175 -16.60 36.25 -25.00
CA LYS A 175 -16.62 34.82 -25.35
C LYS A 175 -15.21 34.28 -25.59
#